data_AF-A0AAW9IXK9-F1
#
_entry.id   AF-A0AAW9IXK9-F1
#
_cell.length_a   1.000
_cell.length_b   1.000
_cell.length_c   1.000
_cell.angle_alpha   90.00
_cell.angle_beta   90.00
_cell.angle_gamma   90.00
#
_symmetry.space_group_name_H-M   'P 1'
#
loop_
_entity.id
_entity.type
_entity.pdbx_description
1 polymer ?
#
loop_
_entity_poly.entity_id
_entity_poly.type
_entity_poly.pdbx_seq_one_letter_code
_entity_poly.pdbx_strand_id
1 'polypeptide(L)'
;HGPQKVGSDKIRYSGSLMKYSFSEVNQKKGITIVDINENGDVDIEIYDLKPRRDFRVKTGTLGEIIKGVDNSSENYEDYIKVILKDKGELLDPMAKLRSIYPNVMELTREERVSRNSSRSVATNIKEKSKTTLFKNFYEDIMDEICSEDEINIIEKIIEVAEK
;
A
#
# COMPACT_ATOMS: atom_id res chain seq x y z
N HIS A 1 -11.39 -10.29 -11.15
CA HIS A 1 -12.73 -10.93 -11.19
C HIS A 1 -13.86 -9.92 -10.95
N GLY A 2 -13.78 -8.74 -11.58
CA GLY A 2 -14.85 -7.76 -11.50
C GLY A 2 -15.96 -8.06 -12.51
N PRO A 3 -17.23 -7.73 -12.20
CA PRO A 3 -18.27 -7.68 -13.21
C PRO A 3 -17.89 -6.66 -14.29
N GLN A 4 -18.02 -7.04 -15.56
CA GLN A 4 -17.61 -6.20 -16.70
C GLN A 4 -18.49 -6.46 -17.91
N LYS A 5 -18.76 -5.40 -18.69
CA LYS A 5 -19.42 -5.46 -20.00
C LYS A 5 -18.36 -5.47 -21.11
N VAL A 6 -18.64 -6.14 -22.23
CA VAL A 6 -17.68 -6.27 -23.34
C VAL A 6 -18.36 -5.90 -24.65
N GLY A 7 -18.13 -4.68 -25.12
CA GLY A 7 -18.61 -4.17 -26.42
C GLY A 7 -20.14 -3.97 -26.54
N SER A 8 -20.94 -4.63 -25.70
CA SER A 8 -22.40 -4.54 -25.67
C SER A 8 -22.90 -4.75 -24.24
N ASP A 9 -24.07 -4.19 -23.92
CA ASP A 9 -24.75 -4.48 -22.66
C ASP A 9 -25.19 -5.95 -22.56
N LYS A 10 -25.37 -6.64 -23.69
CA LYS A 10 -25.80 -8.06 -23.70
C LYS A 10 -24.64 -9.05 -23.50
N ILE A 11 -23.40 -8.59 -23.57
CA ILE A 11 -22.21 -9.44 -23.40
C ILE A 11 -21.46 -8.97 -22.15
N ARG A 12 -21.43 -9.82 -21.12
CA ARG A 12 -20.89 -9.45 -19.82
C ARG A 12 -20.33 -10.65 -19.07
N TYR A 13 -19.33 -10.39 -18.25
CA TYR A 13 -18.90 -11.30 -17.20
C TYR A 13 -19.58 -10.88 -15.89
N SER A 14 -20.15 -11.84 -15.17
CA SER A 14 -20.76 -11.63 -13.85
C SER A 14 -19.73 -11.29 -12.76
N GLY A 15 -18.46 -11.58 -12.99
CA GLY A 15 -17.43 -11.46 -11.95
C GLY A 15 -17.54 -12.57 -10.89
N SER A 16 -16.81 -12.40 -9.80
CA SER A 16 -16.88 -13.30 -8.65
C SER A 16 -17.93 -12.85 -7.62
N LEU A 17 -18.37 -13.78 -6.76
CA LEU A 17 -19.30 -13.46 -5.65
C LEU A 17 -18.61 -12.74 -4.48
N MET A 18 -17.30 -12.95 -4.31
CA MET A 18 -16.48 -12.33 -3.25
C MET A 18 -15.19 -11.76 -3.83
N LYS A 19 -14.55 -10.86 -3.08
CA LYS A 19 -13.20 -10.35 -3.39
C LYS A 19 -12.17 -11.43 -3.01
N TYR A 20 -11.20 -11.67 -3.90
CA TYR A 20 -10.12 -12.64 -3.67
C TYR A 20 -8.75 -11.98 -3.47
N SER A 21 -8.64 -10.67 -3.71
CA SER A 21 -7.41 -9.90 -3.52
C SER A 21 -7.71 -8.44 -3.22
N PHE A 22 -6.72 -7.72 -2.65
CA PHE A 22 -6.82 -6.29 -2.38
C PHE A 22 -6.91 -5.42 -3.64
N SER A 23 -6.55 -5.93 -4.83
CA SER A 23 -6.80 -5.24 -6.10
C SER A 23 -8.30 -5.14 -6.43
N GLU A 24 -9.14 -5.93 -5.75
CA GLU A 24 -10.60 -5.90 -5.91
C GLU A 24 -11.31 -5.07 -4.82
N VAL A 25 -10.57 -4.35 -3.97
CA VAL A 25 -11.13 -3.62 -2.81
C VAL A 25 -12.26 -2.65 -3.20
N ASN A 26 -12.15 -2.02 -4.37
CA ASN A 26 -13.12 -1.06 -4.89
C ASN A 26 -14.21 -1.70 -5.78
N GLN A 27 -14.15 -3.02 -6.02
CA GLN A 27 -15.15 -3.70 -6.83
C GLN A 27 -16.39 -3.98 -6.02
N LYS A 28 -17.56 -3.68 -6.60
CA LYS A 28 -18.83 -4.22 -6.12
C LYS A 28 -19.00 -5.64 -6.64
N LYS A 29 -19.32 -6.55 -5.73
CA LYS A 29 -19.64 -7.94 -6.05
C LYS A 29 -21.15 -8.09 -6.04
N GLY A 30 -21.67 -8.89 -6.97
CA GLY A 30 -23.10 -8.99 -7.17
C GLY A 30 -23.47 -10.21 -7.99
N ILE A 31 -24.78 -10.43 -8.09
CA ILE A 31 -25.37 -11.45 -8.96
C ILE A 31 -26.06 -10.71 -10.10
N THR A 32 -25.80 -11.17 -11.33
CA THR A 32 -26.50 -10.67 -12.52
C THR A 32 -27.74 -11.53 -12.74
N ILE A 33 -28.91 -10.92 -12.62
CA ILE A 33 -30.20 -11.54 -12.92
C ILE A 33 -30.57 -11.15 -14.34
N VAL A 34 -30.81 -12.14 -15.19
CA VAL A 34 -31.10 -11.93 -16.62
C VAL A 34 -32.48 -12.50 -16.92
N ASP A 35 -33.38 -11.62 -17.34
CA ASP A 35 -34.71 -11.98 -17.79
C ASP A 35 -34.78 -11.85 -19.31
N ILE A 36 -35.24 -12.91 -19.98
CA ILE A 36 -35.39 -12.94 -21.43
C ILE A 36 -36.86 -13.23 -21.73
N ASN A 37 -37.52 -12.31 -22.42
CA ASN A 37 -38.92 -12.48 -22.78
C ASN A 37 -39.09 -13.31 -24.08
N GLU A 38 -40.33 -13.62 -24.44
CA GLU A 38 -40.67 -14.40 -25.64
C GLU A 38 -40.25 -13.72 -26.96
N ASN A 39 -40.09 -12.39 -26.95
CA ASN A 39 -39.63 -11.60 -28.10
C ASN A 39 -38.09 -11.55 -28.21
N GLY A 40 -37.36 -12.09 -27.24
CA GLY A 40 -35.91 -12.03 -27.16
C GLY A 40 -35.34 -10.72 -26.60
N ASP A 41 -36.18 -9.87 -26.01
CA ASP A 41 -35.70 -8.73 -25.24
C ASP A 41 -35.06 -9.21 -23.94
N VAL A 42 -33.99 -8.53 -23.54
CA VAL A 42 -33.18 -8.91 -22.39
C VAL A 42 -33.20 -7.77 -21.39
N ASP A 43 -33.76 -8.03 -20.21
CA ASP A 43 -33.64 -7.16 -19.04
C ASP A 43 -32.58 -7.71 -18.09
N ILE A 44 -31.80 -6.81 -17.49
CA ILE A 44 -30.68 -7.24 -16.65
C ILE A 44 -30.54 -6.38 -15.42
N GLU A 45 -30.72 -7.02 -14.27
CA GLU A 45 -30.56 -6.44 -12.95
C GLU A 45 -29.26 -6.95 -12.29
N ILE A 46 -28.62 -6.09 -11.48
CA ILE A 46 -27.47 -6.48 -10.65
C ILE A 46 -27.88 -6.36 -9.19
N TYR A 47 -27.89 -7.51 -8.50
CA TYR A 47 -28.13 -7.56 -7.07
C TYR A 47 -26.79 -7.50 -6.32
N ASP A 48 -26.55 -6.40 -5.60
CA ASP A 48 -25.32 -6.18 -4.82
C ASP A 48 -25.24 -7.15 -3.62
N LEU A 49 -24.11 -7.86 -3.50
CA LEU A 49 -23.84 -8.75 -2.37
C LEU A 49 -23.12 -7.99 -1.24
N LYS A 50 -23.58 -8.21 -0.01
CA LYS A 50 -22.93 -7.72 1.21
C LYS A 50 -22.15 -8.86 1.86
N PRO A 51 -20.80 -8.86 1.81
CA PRO A 51 -20.02 -9.91 2.45
C PRO A 51 -20.07 -9.77 3.97
N ARG A 52 -19.90 -10.89 4.69
CA ARG A 52 -19.75 -10.89 6.16
C ARG A 52 -18.50 -10.12 6.60
N ARG A 53 -17.42 -10.24 5.82
CA ARG A 53 -16.13 -9.55 6.00
C ARG A 53 -15.73 -9.00 4.64
N ASP A 54 -15.53 -7.69 4.56
CA ASP A 54 -15.06 -7.06 3.33
C ASP A 54 -13.54 -6.90 3.35
N PHE A 55 -12.97 -6.45 2.23
CA PHE A 55 -11.56 -6.09 2.12
C PHE A 55 -11.41 -4.59 2.37
N ARG A 56 -10.37 -4.19 3.11
CA ARG A 56 -9.98 -2.77 3.28
C ARG A 56 -8.48 -2.58 3.15
N VAL A 57 -8.09 -1.39 2.70
CA VAL A 57 -6.69 -0.95 2.72
C VAL A 57 -6.60 0.24 3.66
N LYS A 58 -5.71 0.17 4.66
CA LYS A 58 -5.42 1.27 5.58
C LYS A 58 -3.99 1.73 5.36
N THR A 59 -3.82 3.03 5.20
CA THR A 59 -2.51 3.65 4.96
C THR A 59 -2.28 4.76 5.97
N GLY A 60 -1.13 4.75 6.63
CA GLY A 60 -0.81 5.71 7.68
C GLY A 60 0.32 5.20 8.57
N THR A 61 0.67 5.96 9.60
CA THR A 61 1.54 5.45 10.66
C THR A 61 0.80 4.44 11.54
N LEU A 62 1.53 3.56 12.21
CA LEU A 62 0.95 2.58 13.13
C LEU A 62 0.10 3.27 14.21
N GLY A 63 0.58 4.40 14.72
CA GLY A 63 -0.15 5.20 15.72
C GLY A 63 -1.46 5.78 15.20
N GLU A 64 -1.48 6.29 13.96
CA GLU A 64 -2.71 6.82 13.33
C GLU A 64 -3.73 5.72 13.08
N ILE A 65 -3.29 4.56 12.57
CA ILE A 65 -4.16 3.43 12.27
C ILE A 65 -4.82 2.88 13.54
N ILE A 66 -4.06 2.81 14.64
CA ILE A 66 -4.57 2.38 15.93
C ILE A 66 -5.54 3.43 16.52
N LYS A 67 -5.20 4.72 16.49
CA LYS A 67 -6.07 5.80 17.03
C LYS A 67 -7.35 6.00 16.21
N GLY A 68 -7.31 5.74 14.90
CA GLY A 68 -8.47 5.90 14.03
C GLY A 68 -9.64 4.96 14.35
N VAL A 69 -9.39 3.92 15.15
CA VAL A 69 -10.37 2.92 15.61
C VAL A 69 -11.48 3.57 16.43
N ASP A 70 -11.13 4.48 17.34
CA ASP A 70 -12.10 5.06 18.28
C ASP A 70 -13.21 5.87 17.60
N ASN A 71 -13.01 6.26 16.34
CA ASN A 71 -13.94 7.08 15.57
C ASN A 71 -14.58 6.34 14.39
N SER A 72 -14.41 5.01 14.31
CA SER A 72 -14.80 4.22 13.14
C SER A 72 -16.02 3.34 13.43
N SER A 73 -17.04 3.41 12.58
CA SER A 73 -18.15 2.43 12.54
C SER A 73 -17.80 1.20 11.69
N GLU A 74 -16.51 0.89 11.57
CA GLU A 74 -16.01 -0.15 10.69
C GLU A 74 -16.12 -1.54 11.34
N ASN A 75 -16.20 -2.57 10.50
CA ASN A 75 -16.14 -3.94 10.96
C ASN A 75 -14.67 -4.35 11.14
N TYR A 76 -14.22 -4.47 12.39
CA TYR A 76 -12.85 -4.88 12.73
C TYR A 76 -12.48 -6.30 12.27
N GLU A 77 -13.49 -7.11 11.96
CA GLU A 77 -13.30 -8.45 11.41
C GLU A 77 -13.02 -8.45 9.90
N ASP A 78 -13.04 -7.31 9.21
CA ASP A 78 -12.74 -7.23 7.78
C ASP A 78 -11.30 -7.68 7.47
N TYR A 79 -11.07 -8.19 6.26
CA TYR A 79 -9.74 -8.55 5.79
C TYR A 79 -8.99 -7.29 5.43
N ILE A 80 -7.91 -6.97 6.15
CA ILE A 80 -7.22 -5.71 5.94
C ILE A 80 -5.80 -5.89 5.42
N LYS A 81 -5.43 -4.99 4.51
CA LYS A 81 -4.06 -4.69 4.14
C LYS A 81 -3.67 -3.38 4.82
N VAL A 82 -2.52 -3.37 5.45
CA VAL A 82 -1.98 -2.18 6.11
C VAL A 82 -0.71 -1.75 5.39
N ILE A 83 -0.66 -0.47 5.01
CA ILE A 83 0.49 0.18 4.40
C ILE A 83 1.03 1.20 5.40
N LEU A 84 2.13 0.85 6.06
CA LEU A 84 2.74 1.69 7.09
C LEU A 84 3.61 2.80 6.48
N LYS A 85 3.45 4.00 7.02
CA LYS A 85 4.24 5.19 6.69
C LYS A 85 5.29 5.53 7.74
N ASP A 86 5.39 4.76 8.82
CA ASP A 86 6.35 5.00 9.88
C ASP A 86 7.80 4.95 9.36
N LYS A 87 8.61 5.91 9.80
CA LYS A 87 10.06 5.90 9.58
C LYS A 87 10.72 5.01 10.62
N GLY A 88 11.73 4.24 10.21
CA GLY A 88 12.52 3.41 11.10
C GLY A 88 11.86 2.08 11.50
N GLU A 89 12.45 1.44 12.50
CA GLU A 89 11.99 0.14 13.01
C GLU A 89 10.80 0.31 13.95
N LEU A 90 9.84 -0.61 13.83
CA LEU A 90 8.67 -0.67 14.70
C LEU A 90 8.73 -1.94 15.52
N LEU A 91 8.47 -1.81 16.81
CA LEU A 91 8.34 -2.97 17.70
C LEU A 91 7.00 -3.65 17.47
N ASP A 92 7.08 -4.86 16.92
CA ASP A 92 5.98 -5.80 16.65
C ASP A 92 4.69 -5.13 16.14
N PRO A 93 4.75 -4.48 14.96
CA PRO A 93 3.59 -3.81 14.39
C PRO A 93 2.44 -4.78 14.11
N MET A 94 2.76 -6.04 13.80
CA MET A 94 1.76 -7.04 13.45
C MET A 94 0.93 -7.47 14.67
N ALA A 95 1.56 -7.70 15.84
CA ALA A 95 0.81 -7.99 17.06
C ALA A 95 -0.11 -6.83 17.46
N LYS A 96 0.38 -5.59 17.37
CA LYS A 96 -0.40 -4.38 17.69
C LYS A 96 -1.58 -4.16 16.74
N LEU A 97 -1.43 -4.50 15.47
CA LEU A 97 -2.54 -4.42 14.52
C LEU A 97 -3.56 -5.53 14.78
N ARG A 98 -3.11 -6.76 15.06
CA ARG A 98 -4.01 -7.91 15.29
C ARG A 98 -4.79 -7.85 16.60
N SER A 99 -4.33 -7.09 17.59
CA SER A 99 -5.12 -6.86 18.80
C SER A 99 -6.41 -6.07 18.52
N ILE A 100 -6.48 -5.36 17.38
CA ILE A 100 -7.63 -4.55 16.98
C ILE A 100 -8.31 -5.12 15.74
N TYR A 101 -7.54 -5.51 14.73
CA TYR A 101 -7.99 -6.07 13.47
C TYR A 101 -7.51 -7.52 13.36
N PRO A 102 -8.27 -8.52 13.85
CA PRO A 102 -7.82 -9.90 13.93
C PRO A 102 -7.42 -10.50 12.57
N ASN A 103 -8.04 -10.00 11.50
CA ASN A 103 -7.90 -10.53 10.14
C ASN A 103 -6.99 -9.66 9.25
N VAL A 104 -5.91 -9.08 9.80
CA VAL A 104 -4.88 -8.46 8.96
C VAL A 104 -4.19 -9.53 8.12
N MET A 105 -4.34 -9.43 6.80
CA MET A 105 -3.82 -10.38 5.83
C MET A 105 -2.46 -9.96 5.28
N GLU A 106 -2.21 -8.65 5.17
CA GLU A 106 -1.00 -8.13 4.55
C GLU A 106 -0.52 -6.87 5.28
N LEU A 107 0.78 -6.81 5.58
CA LEU A 107 1.44 -5.65 6.16
C LEU A 107 2.62 -5.29 5.27
N THR A 108 2.58 -4.10 4.68
CA THR A 108 3.66 -3.55 3.86
C THR A 108 4.07 -2.19 4.40
N ARG A 109 5.29 -1.77 4.09
CA ARG A 109 5.68 -0.36 4.22
C ARG A 109 5.42 0.35 2.90
N GLU A 110 5.12 1.64 2.94
CA GLU A 110 5.08 2.46 1.74
C GLU A 110 6.45 2.39 1.06
N GLU A 111 6.49 1.86 -0.16
CA GLU A 111 7.70 1.89 -0.97
C GLU A 111 8.04 3.35 -1.23
N ARG A 112 9.11 3.83 -0.59
CA ARG A 112 9.78 5.05 -1.03
C ARG A 112 10.38 4.74 -2.38
N VAL A 113 9.65 5.06 -3.44
CA VAL A 113 10.21 5.10 -4.78
C VAL A 113 11.30 6.15 -4.72
N SER A 114 12.54 5.73 -4.50
CA SER A 114 13.72 6.57 -4.68
C SER A 114 13.58 7.18 -6.06
N ARG A 115 13.30 8.49 -6.13
CA ARG A 115 13.11 9.22 -7.38
C ARG A 115 14.39 9.27 -8.25
N ASN A 116 15.47 8.61 -7.81
CA ASN A 116 16.77 8.58 -8.45
C ASN A 116 17.20 7.21 -9.00
N SER A 117 16.34 6.18 -9.03
CA SER A 117 16.72 4.87 -9.61
C SER A 117 16.98 4.89 -11.13
N SER A 118 16.95 6.05 -11.77
CA SER A 118 17.32 6.24 -13.16
C SER A 118 18.04 7.58 -13.42
N ARG A 119 19.29 7.75 -12.95
CA ARG A 119 20.40 8.34 -13.73
C ARG A 119 21.68 8.53 -12.89
N SER A 120 22.76 7.91 -13.37
CA SER A 120 24.16 8.39 -13.29
C SER A 120 24.87 8.51 -11.93
N VAL A 121 24.84 7.49 -11.06
CA VAL A 121 25.83 7.41 -9.95
C VAL A 121 27.22 6.93 -10.43
N ALA A 122 27.32 6.38 -11.64
CA ALA A 122 28.57 5.85 -12.20
C ALA A 122 29.49 6.89 -12.87
N THR A 123 29.19 8.18 -12.78
CA THR A 123 30.07 9.24 -13.29
C THR A 123 30.73 9.99 -12.14
N ASN A 124 32.05 9.84 -12.03
CA ASN A 124 32.97 10.56 -11.14
C ASN A 124 32.91 10.24 -9.62
N ILE A 125 32.78 8.97 -9.24
CA ILE A 125 33.01 8.53 -7.83
C ILE A 125 34.44 8.90 -7.36
N LYS A 126 35.43 8.91 -8.26
CA LYS A 126 36.84 9.18 -7.94
C LYS A 126 37.16 10.63 -7.55
N GLU A 127 36.29 11.59 -7.88
CA GLU A 127 36.53 13.02 -7.63
C GLU A 127 35.74 13.57 -6.42
N LYS A 128 34.83 12.77 -5.85
CA LYS A 128 33.99 13.17 -4.71
C LYS A 128 34.68 12.84 -3.38
N SER A 129 34.60 13.74 -2.40
CA SER A 129 35.03 13.44 -1.03
C SER A 129 34.17 12.34 -0.41
N LYS A 130 34.71 11.60 0.57
CA LYS A 130 33.98 10.54 1.28
C LYS A 130 32.70 11.06 1.95
N THR A 131 32.76 12.28 2.52
CA THR A 131 31.58 12.96 3.09
C THR A 131 30.51 13.20 2.03
N THR A 132 30.89 13.68 0.84
CA THR A 132 29.95 13.89 -0.27
C THR A 132 29.39 12.58 -0.81
N LEU A 133 30.20 11.51 -0.86
CA LEU A 133 29.73 10.19 -1.24
C LEU A 133 28.69 9.66 -0.25
N PHE A 134 28.93 9.84 1.05
CA PHE A 134 27.97 9.45 2.09
C PHE A 134 26.69 10.29 2.04
N LYS A 135 26.77 11.62 1.84
CA LYS A 135 25.59 12.48 1.68
C LYS A 135 24.70 12.02 0.53
N ASN A 136 25.28 11.78 -0.65
CA ASN A 136 24.53 11.27 -1.80
C ASN A 136 23.89 9.91 -1.49
N PHE A 137 24.62 9.00 -0.84
CA PHE A 137 24.10 7.70 -0.45
C PHE A 137 22.96 7.79 0.58
N TYR A 138 23.09 8.66 1.57
CA TYR A 138 22.07 8.90 2.58
C TYR A 138 20.80 9.46 1.95
N GLU A 139 20.94 10.46 1.07
CA GLU A 139 19.84 11.03 0.29
C GLU A 139 19.16 9.97 -0.58
N ASP A 140 19.93 9.11 -1.26
CA ASP A 140 19.37 8.08 -2.13
C ASP A 140 18.59 6.99 -1.37
N ILE A 141 19.03 6.62 -0.16
CA ILE A 141 18.37 5.60 0.66
C ILE A 141 17.22 6.17 1.49
N MET A 142 17.40 7.35 2.07
CA MET A 142 16.45 7.95 3.00
C MET A 142 15.47 8.89 2.30
N ASP A 143 15.72 9.31 1.05
CA ASP A 143 14.96 10.35 0.33
C ASP A 143 14.92 11.69 1.11
N GLU A 144 15.95 11.93 1.94
CA GLU A 144 16.07 13.05 2.88
C GLU A 144 17.52 13.59 2.90
N ILE A 145 17.68 14.92 2.97
CA ILE A 145 19.00 15.59 3.07
C ILE A 145 19.54 15.39 4.49
N CYS A 146 20.82 15.02 4.62
CA CYS A 146 21.46 14.95 5.93
C CYS A 146 21.34 16.29 6.66
N SER A 147 20.88 16.24 7.91
CA SER A 147 20.95 17.38 8.82
C SER A 147 22.40 17.77 9.13
N GLU A 148 22.62 19.02 9.54
CA GLU A 148 23.97 19.51 9.93
C GLU A 148 24.58 18.67 11.06
N ASP A 149 23.76 18.21 12.01
CA ASP A 149 24.20 17.36 13.12
C ASP A 149 24.69 15.99 12.64
N GLU A 150 23.96 15.36 11.72
CA GLU A 150 24.36 14.08 11.12
C GLU A 150 25.67 14.23 10.33
N ILE A 151 25.81 15.32 9.55
CA ILE A 151 27.03 15.62 8.78
C ILE A 151 28.23 15.75 9.71
N ASN A 152 28.09 16.50 10.80
CA ASN A 152 29.15 16.69 11.79
C ASN A 152 29.59 15.37 12.45
N ILE A 153 28.64 14.45 12.70
CA ILE A 153 28.94 13.12 13.24
C ILE A 153 29.74 12.30 12.22
N ILE A 154 29.32 12.31 10.95
CA ILE A 154 29.98 11.55 9.87
C ILE A 154 31.40 12.07 9.63
N GLU A 155 31.60 13.38 9.59
CA GLU A 155 32.94 13.97 9.39
C GLU A 155 33.92 13.55 10.49
N LYS A 156 33.48 13.55 11.76
CA LYS A 156 34.30 13.06 12.88
C LYS A 156 34.63 11.58 12.75
N ILE A 157 33.67 10.74 12.34
CA ILE A 157 33.90 9.30 12.16
C ILE A 157 34.91 9.04 11.05
N ILE A 158 34.80 9.77 9.92
CA ILE A 158 35.73 9.65 8.79
C ILE A 158 37.14 10.08 9.22
N GLU A 159 37.27 11.19 9.95
CA GLU A 159 38.57 11.68 10.44
C GLU A 159 39.25 10.68 11.39
N VAL A 160 38.46 10.03 12.26
CA VAL A 160 38.98 8.98 13.16
C VAL A 160 39.39 7.72 12.39
N ALA A 161 38.63 7.33 11.37
CA ALA A 161 38.91 6.13 10.58
C ALA A 161 40.07 6.29 9.59
N GLU A 162 40.49 7.52 9.29
CA GLU A 162 41.61 7.84 8.40
C GLU A 162 42.96 8.04 9.13
N LYS A 163 42.95 8.02 10.47
CA LYS A 163 44.16 7.98 11.32
C LYS A 163 44.63 6.55 11.56
#